data_AF-A0A820D4G5-F1
#
_entry.id   AF-A0A820D4G5-F1
#
_cell.length_a   1.000
_cell.length_b   1.000
_cell.length_c   1.000
_cell.angle_alpha   90.00
_cell.angle_beta   90.00
_cell.angle_gamma   90.00
#
_symmetry.space_group_name_H-M   'P 1'
#
loop_
_entity.id
_entity.type
_entity.pdbx_description
1 polymer ?
#
loop_
_entity_poly.entity_id
_entity_poly.type
_entity_poly.pdbx_seq_one_letter_code
_entity_poly.pdbx_strand_id
1 'polypeptide(L)'
;QSSKDRGIIITNLQNQKEQLSKQLQEQIELNKETDKKRRHTESHVLELEQRVKTLDNNYTTTEVYRENLKQDKAKFLHFLERLAAIMRIENVSNELGYELNPDVILARAEQLMKVENDSIADQKSSMYNLQRKIKQLKEQMENKDLHLDLLKKKVIALEEGRTAKTDLEREIDDHVILSRKMKVKVEALTQQVNDLKNENTQLKAQSTDVHTLKGRLAEREKEIRRLLEDINKLEGTRDRQAVKISTLQDKIHSVDDDANRTLLSSDNAVRVLSNELRFLKSSLEQVTEREQRLIDFRALIARMLGLDAKTLAVADYEITARLEHLLTIVQPAMGIPVVQMPVTTTTKPLSTSQQQQQKPPYHNGHYHTHSRQNTHSAHVRRRSPSPPSRRTDVNHRARSLSSLPAGIDPKTY
;
A
#
# COMPACT_ATOMS: atom_id res chain seq x y z
N GLN A 1 -66.37 -40.48 -226.14
CA GLN A 1 -66.45 -41.21 -224.85
C GLN A 1 -65.40 -40.61 -223.90
N SER A 2 -65.79 -39.73 -222.96
CA SER A 2 -64.92 -39.13 -221.93
C SER A 2 -65.79 -38.56 -220.81
N SER A 3 -66.50 -39.44 -220.10
CA SER A 3 -67.43 -39.07 -219.01
C SER A 3 -67.37 -40.07 -217.86
N LYS A 4 -67.04 -41.35 -218.15
CA LYS A 4 -66.81 -42.38 -217.11
C LYS A 4 -65.55 -42.15 -216.27
N ASP A 5 -64.45 -41.64 -216.83
CA ASP A 5 -63.19 -41.46 -216.09
C ASP A 5 -63.22 -40.33 -215.05
N ARG A 6 -64.01 -39.27 -215.28
CA ARG A 6 -64.17 -38.18 -214.29
C ARG A 6 -64.95 -38.63 -213.06
N GLY A 7 -65.94 -39.52 -213.24
CA GLY A 7 -66.74 -40.05 -212.14
C GLY A 7 -65.92 -40.91 -211.17
N ILE A 8 -64.95 -41.66 -211.69
CA ILE A 8 -64.02 -42.48 -210.88
C ILE A 8 -63.04 -41.58 -210.12
N ILE A 9 -62.52 -40.52 -210.73
CA ILE A 9 -61.60 -39.57 -210.06
C ILE A 9 -62.33 -38.77 -208.98
N ILE A 10 -63.56 -38.32 -209.24
CA ILE A 10 -64.38 -37.57 -208.27
C ILE A 10 -64.74 -38.45 -207.07
N THR A 11 -65.13 -39.71 -207.29
CA THR A 11 -65.40 -40.67 -206.20
C THR A 11 -64.14 -41.01 -205.41
N ASN A 12 -62.98 -41.12 -206.06
CA ASN A 12 -61.71 -41.36 -205.38
C ASN A 12 -61.26 -40.15 -204.53
N LEU A 13 -61.43 -38.93 -205.04
CA LEU A 13 -61.20 -37.68 -204.28
C LEU A 13 -62.21 -37.48 -203.15
N GLN A 14 -63.46 -37.90 -203.33
CA GLN A 14 -64.48 -37.88 -202.27
C GLN A 14 -64.14 -38.89 -201.17
N ASN A 15 -63.75 -40.12 -201.53
CA ASN A 15 -63.27 -41.11 -200.57
C ASN A 15 -62.02 -40.61 -199.82
N GLN A 16 -61.09 -39.96 -200.53
CA GLN A 16 -59.90 -39.39 -199.91
C GLN A 16 -60.22 -38.22 -198.97
N LYS A 17 -61.17 -37.35 -199.34
CA LYS A 17 -61.69 -36.26 -198.48
C LYS A 17 -62.39 -36.81 -197.25
N GLU A 18 -63.17 -37.86 -197.40
CA GLU A 18 -63.89 -38.52 -196.31
C GLU A 18 -62.93 -39.25 -195.36
N GLN A 19 -61.90 -39.90 -195.91
CA GLN A 19 -60.83 -40.51 -195.13
C GLN A 19 -60.00 -39.47 -194.38
N LEU A 20 -59.61 -38.36 -195.02
CA LEU A 20 -58.93 -37.24 -194.37
C LEU A 20 -59.80 -36.58 -193.31
N SER A 21 -61.11 -36.44 -193.55
CA SER A 21 -62.05 -35.90 -192.55
C SER A 21 -62.20 -36.83 -191.35
N LYS A 22 -62.23 -38.16 -191.59
CA LYS A 22 -62.28 -39.16 -190.53
C LYS A 22 -60.98 -39.16 -189.71
N GLN A 23 -59.82 -39.09 -190.37
CA GLN A 23 -58.53 -38.97 -189.69
C GLN A 23 -58.41 -37.66 -188.88
N LEU A 24 -58.89 -36.53 -189.42
CA LEU A 24 -58.92 -35.27 -188.69
C LEU A 24 -59.83 -35.35 -187.47
N GLN A 25 -61.00 -35.99 -187.61
CA GLN A 25 -61.93 -36.19 -186.49
C GLN A 25 -61.34 -37.10 -185.41
N GLU A 26 -60.70 -38.21 -185.80
CA GLU A 26 -59.97 -39.10 -184.88
C GLU A 26 -58.85 -38.33 -184.17
N GLN A 27 -58.12 -37.47 -184.87
CA GLN A 27 -57.06 -36.63 -184.29
C GLN A 27 -57.61 -35.60 -183.30
N ILE A 28 -58.76 -34.97 -183.60
CA ILE A 28 -59.43 -34.03 -182.71
C ILE A 28 -59.89 -34.74 -181.43
N GLU A 29 -60.52 -35.90 -181.55
CA GLU A 29 -60.97 -36.67 -180.38
C GLU A 29 -59.80 -37.20 -179.55
N LEU A 30 -58.72 -37.67 -180.20
CA LEU A 30 -57.49 -38.04 -179.50
C LEU A 30 -56.89 -36.85 -178.76
N ASN A 31 -56.88 -35.66 -179.37
CA ASN A 31 -56.35 -34.45 -178.74
C ASN A 31 -57.22 -34.01 -177.55
N LYS A 32 -58.56 -34.05 -177.68
CA LYS A 32 -59.48 -33.78 -176.56
C LYS A 32 -59.27 -34.75 -175.39
N GLU A 33 -59.10 -36.04 -175.68
CA GLU A 33 -58.84 -37.06 -174.67
C GLU A 33 -57.47 -36.84 -173.99
N THR A 34 -56.45 -36.50 -174.78
CA THR A 34 -55.12 -36.15 -174.27
C THR A 34 -55.17 -34.90 -173.39
N ASP A 35 -55.94 -33.88 -173.78
CA ASP A 35 -56.13 -32.66 -172.99
C ASP A 35 -56.91 -32.90 -171.70
N LYS A 36 -57.91 -33.77 -171.70
CA LYS A 36 -58.62 -34.17 -170.47
C LYS A 36 -57.67 -34.89 -169.52
N LYS A 37 -56.89 -35.84 -170.03
CA LYS A 37 -55.85 -36.54 -169.26
C LYS A 37 -54.83 -35.56 -168.71
N ARG A 38 -54.34 -34.63 -169.53
CA ARG A 38 -53.42 -33.56 -169.12
C ARG A 38 -54.00 -32.71 -167.98
N ARG A 39 -55.24 -32.21 -168.12
CA ARG A 39 -55.90 -31.43 -167.06
C ARG A 39 -56.10 -32.22 -165.77
N HIS A 40 -56.45 -33.50 -165.87
CA HIS A 40 -56.57 -34.37 -164.71
C HIS A 40 -55.21 -34.56 -164.02
N THR A 41 -54.15 -34.80 -164.80
CA THR A 41 -52.79 -34.89 -164.24
C THR A 41 -52.32 -33.58 -163.64
N GLU A 42 -52.62 -32.43 -164.24
CA GLU A 42 -52.28 -31.10 -163.70
C GLU A 42 -52.99 -30.84 -162.37
N SER A 43 -54.29 -31.15 -162.29
CA SER A 43 -55.06 -31.04 -161.04
C SER A 43 -54.49 -31.94 -159.94
N HIS A 44 -54.12 -33.17 -160.31
CA HIS A 44 -53.52 -34.13 -159.38
C HIS A 44 -52.12 -33.69 -158.92
N VAL A 45 -51.31 -33.11 -159.81
CA VAL A 45 -50.02 -32.51 -159.46
C VAL A 45 -50.20 -31.35 -158.48
N LEU A 46 -51.15 -30.45 -158.72
CA LEU A 46 -51.46 -29.34 -157.80
C LEU A 46 -51.91 -29.83 -156.42
N GLU A 47 -52.74 -30.87 -156.35
CA GLU A 47 -53.16 -31.47 -155.08
C GLU A 47 -51.97 -32.10 -154.33
N LEU A 48 -51.10 -32.82 -155.05
CA LEU A 48 -49.88 -33.38 -154.47
C LEU A 48 -48.93 -32.29 -153.97
N GLU A 49 -48.75 -31.20 -154.72
CA GLU A 49 -47.93 -30.06 -154.31
C GLU A 49 -48.47 -29.40 -153.04
N GLN A 50 -49.79 -29.19 -152.94
CA GLN A 50 -50.41 -28.67 -151.74
C GLN A 50 -50.22 -29.62 -150.55
N ARG A 51 -50.38 -30.93 -150.78
CA ARG A 51 -50.19 -31.95 -149.74
C ARG A 51 -48.74 -31.99 -149.24
N VAL A 52 -47.75 -31.93 -150.14
CA VAL A 52 -46.33 -31.83 -149.78
C VAL A 52 -46.09 -30.58 -148.96
N LYS A 53 -46.60 -29.41 -149.37
CA LYS A 53 -46.46 -28.16 -148.63
C LYS A 53 -47.08 -28.23 -147.23
N THR A 54 -48.26 -28.82 -147.08
CA THR A 54 -48.88 -29.02 -145.75
C THR A 54 -48.05 -29.97 -144.89
N LEU A 55 -47.51 -31.04 -145.46
CA LEU A 55 -46.63 -31.97 -144.75
C LEU A 55 -45.32 -31.30 -144.32
N ASP A 56 -44.70 -30.48 -145.16
CA ASP A 56 -43.49 -29.73 -144.83
C ASP A 56 -43.74 -28.72 -143.71
N ASN A 57 -44.88 -28.02 -143.73
CA ASN A 57 -45.28 -27.11 -142.65
C ASN A 57 -45.50 -27.85 -141.32
N ASN A 58 -46.16 -29.01 -141.37
CA ASN A 58 -46.37 -29.83 -140.18
C ASN A 58 -45.05 -30.41 -139.65
N TYR A 59 -44.15 -30.83 -140.54
CA TYR A 59 -42.83 -31.33 -140.19
C TYR A 59 -42.00 -30.24 -139.50
N THR A 60 -41.88 -29.06 -140.11
CA THR A 60 -41.15 -27.92 -139.52
C THR A 60 -41.72 -27.48 -138.18
N THR A 61 -43.05 -27.42 -138.05
CA THR A 61 -43.71 -27.14 -136.76
C THR A 61 -43.39 -28.20 -135.71
N THR A 62 -43.45 -29.48 -136.08
CA THR A 62 -43.11 -30.61 -135.19
C THR A 62 -41.64 -30.57 -134.78
N GLU A 63 -40.73 -30.23 -135.70
CA GLU A 63 -39.30 -30.08 -135.41
C GLU A 63 -39.04 -28.96 -134.40
N VAL A 64 -39.72 -27.81 -134.53
CA VAL A 64 -39.62 -26.71 -133.55
C VAL A 64 -40.12 -27.16 -132.16
N TYR A 65 -41.24 -27.87 -132.08
CA TYR A 65 -41.70 -28.42 -130.79
C TYR A 65 -40.73 -29.42 -130.18
N ARG A 66 -40.12 -30.28 -131.01
CA ARG A 66 -39.13 -31.26 -130.59
C ARG A 66 -37.88 -30.57 -130.02
N GLU A 67 -37.42 -29.51 -130.66
CA GLU A 67 -36.26 -28.73 -130.20
C GLU A 67 -36.56 -27.97 -128.91
N ASN A 68 -37.75 -27.36 -128.77
CA ASN A 68 -38.16 -26.71 -127.52
C ASN A 68 -38.22 -27.70 -126.35
N LEU A 69 -38.82 -28.88 -126.55
CA LEU A 69 -38.85 -29.94 -125.53
C LEU A 69 -37.44 -30.41 -125.14
N LYS A 70 -36.52 -30.49 -126.11
CA LYS A 70 -35.12 -30.84 -125.85
C LYS A 70 -34.40 -29.76 -125.02
N GLN A 71 -34.65 -28.47 -125.31
CA GLN A 71 -34.11 -27.36 -124.53
C GLN A 71 -34.65 -27.34 -123.10
N ASP A 72 -35.94 -27.56 -122.91
CA ASP A 72 -36.55 -27.59 -121.57
C ASP A 72 -36.09 -28.82 -120.77
N LYS A 73 -35.92 -29.97 -121.42
CA LYS A 73 -35.27 -31.15 -120.81
C LYS A 73 -33.85 -30.81 -120.35
N ALA A 74 -33.05 -30.12 -121.16
CA ALA A 74 -31.70 -29.72 -120.78
C ALA A 74 -31.67 -28.75 -119.59
N LYS A 75 -32.56 -27.75 -119.57
CA LYS A 75 -32.69 -26.84 -118.42
C LYS A 75 -33.10 -27.57 -117.14
N PHE A 76 -34.04 -28.51 -117.24
CA PHE A 76 -34.50 -29.31 -116.11
C PHE A 76 -33.38 -30.19 -115.56
N LEU A 77 -32.63 -30.88 -116.43
CA LEU A 77 -31.47 -31.68 -116.02
C LEU A 77 -30.40 -30.83 -115.34
N HIS A 78 -30.08 -29.65 -115.88
CA HIS A 78 -29.12 -28.74 -115.26
C HIS A 78 -29.60 -28.25 -113.88
N PHE A 79 -30.90 -27.97 -113.71
CA PHE A 79 -31.48 -27.63 -112.42
C PHE A 79 -31.30 -28.78 -111.41
N LEU A 80 -31.60 -30.02 -111.82
CA LEU A 80 -31.42 -31.19 -110.95
C LEU A 80 -29.95 -31.40 -110.58
N GLU A 81 -29.02 -31.19 -111.51
CA GLU A 81 -27.57 -31.30 -111.24
C GLU A 81 -27.13 -30.29 -110.18
N ARG A 82 -27.60 -29.05 -110.29
CA ARG A 82 -27.30 -28.02 -109.28
C ARG A 82 -27.90 -28.38 -107.92
N LEU A 83 -29.13 -28.91 -107.89
CA LEU A 83 -29.79 -29.30 -106.65
C LEU A 83 -29.08 -30.49 -105.99
N ALA A 84 -28.68 -31.49 -106.79
CA ALA A 84 -27.88 -32.62 -106.34
C ALA A 84 -26.53 -32.17 -105.78
N ALA A 85 -25.85 -31.19 -106.41
CA ALA A 85 -24.60 -30.62 -105.91
C ALA A 85 -24.78 -29.91 -104.56
N ILE A 86 -25.83 -29.09 -104.40
CA ILE A 86 -26.14 -28.40 -103.14
C ILE A 86 -26.39 -29.41 -102.01
N MET A 87 -27.09 -30.51 -102.31
CA MET A 87 -27.41 -31.58 -101.36
C MET A 87 -26.26 -32.59 -101.17
N ARG A 88 -25.12 -32.32 -101.81
CA ARG A 88 -23.91 -33.15 -101.79
C ARG A 88 -24.23 -34.61 -102.09
N ILE A 89 -25.00 -34.84 -103.14
CA ILE A 89 -25.20 -36.18 -103.71
C ILE A 89 -23.93 -36.50 -104.50
N GLU A 90 -22.96 -37.11 -103.84
CA GLU A 90 -21.71 -37.51 -104.46
C GLU A 90 -21.94 -38.72 -105.39
N ASN A 91 -21.63 -38.54 -106.69
CA ASN A 91 -21.39 -39.59 -107.70
C ASN A 91 -22.45 -40.70 -107.88
N VAL A 92 -23.76 -40.41 -107.84
CA VAL A 92 -24.76 -41.40 -108.30
C VAL A 92 -24.91 -41.40 -109.85
N SER A 93 -24.46 -40.35 -110.52
CA SER A 93 -24.79 -40.12 -111.95
C SER A 93 -23.77 -40.60 -112.98
N ASN A 94 -22.53 -40.95 -112.60
CA ASN A 94 -21.49 -41.26 -113.60
C ASN A 94 -21.33 -42.77 -113.88
N GLU A 95 -21.80 -43.66 -113.02
CA GLU A 95 -21.47 -45.10 -113.13
C GLU A 95 -22.67 -46.01 -113.44
N LEU A 96 -23.92 -45.51 -113.32
CA LEU A 96 -25.13 -46.34 -113.51
C LEU A 96 -26.13 -45.80 -114.55
N GLY A 97 -25.85 -44.69 -115.22
CA GLY A 97 -26.68 -44.22 -116.34
C GLY A 97 -28.14 -43.89 -115.99
N TYR A 98 -28.50 -43.84 -114.71
CA TYR A 98 -29.79 -43.31 -114.29
C TYR A 98 -29.74 -41.79 -114.49
N GLU A 99 -30.61 -41.25 -115.34
CA GLU A 99 -30.93 -39.82 -115.34
C GLU A 99 -31.13 -39.37 -113.90
N LEU A 100 -30.69 -38.15 -113.53
CA LEU A 100 -30.98 -37.57 -112.21
C LEU A 100 -32.49 -37.69 -111.95
N ASN A 101 -32.87 -38.67 -111.14
CA ASN A 101 -34.27 -38.91 -110.82
C ASN A 101 -34.63 -37.97 -109.66
N PRO A 102 -35.68 -37.14 -109.79
CA PRO A 102 -36.24 -36.36 -108.68
C PRO A 102 -36.42 -37.17 -107.39
N ASP A 103 -36.74 -38.46 -107.49
CA ASP A 103 -36.90 -39.36 -106.33
C ASP A 103 -35.61 -39.53 -105.52
N VAL A 104 -34.44 -39.56 -106.17
CA VAL A 104 -33.14 -39.68 -105.49
C VAL A 104 -32.84 -38.39 -104.71
N ILE A 105 -33.15 -37.24 -105.30
CA ILE A 105 -32.99 -35.94 -104.64
C ILE A 105 -33.96 -35.83 -103.45
N LEU A 106 -35.22 -36.24 -103.61
CA LEU A 106 -36.21 -36.27 -102.53
C LEU A 106 -35.76 -37.16 -101.38
N ALA A 107 -35.32 -38.38 -101.66
CA ALA A 107 -34.79 -39.30 -100.66
C ALA A 107 -33.59 -38.70 -99.92
N ARG A 108 -32.70 -37.99 -100.63
CA ARG A 108 -31.58 -37.27 -99.98
C ARG A 108 -32.06 -36.13 -99.08
N ALA A 109 -33.07 -35.36 -99.49
CA ALA A 109 -33.64 -34.28 -98.68
C ALA A 109 -34.20 -34.82 -97.36
N GLU A 110 -34.99 -35.90 -97.44
CA GLU A 110 -35.54 -36.56 -96.26
C GLU A 110 -34.44 -37.08 -95.33
N GLN A 111 -33.38 -37.67 -95.89
CA GLN A 111 -32.20 -38.10 -95.11
C GLN A 111 -31.52 -36.94 -94.40
N LEU A 112 -31.22 -35.84 -95.11
CA LEU A 112 -30.57 -34.66 -94.53
C LEU A 112 -31.42 -34.05 -93.40
N MET A 113 -32.73 -33.92 -93.62
CA MET A 113 -33.67 -33.46 -92.58
C MET A 113 -33.66 -34.37 -91.36
N LYS A 114 -33.62 -35.69 -91.55
CA LYS A 114 -33.57 -36.64 -90.44
C LYS A 114 -32.29 -36.49 -89.63
N VAL A 115 -31.14 -36.43 -90.30
CA VAL A 115 -29.84 -36.23 -89.64
C VAL A 115 -29.78 -34.90 -88.89
N GLU A 116 -30.34 -33.83 -89.46
CA GLU A 116 -30.43 -32.53 -88.80
C GLU A 116 -31.35 -32.57 -87.57
N ASN A 117 -32.51 -33.22 -87.67
CA ASN A 117 -33.42 -33.42 -86.54
C ASN A 117 -32.77 -34.24 -85.41
N ASP A 118 -32.07 -35.33 -85.75
CA ASP A 118 -31.35 -36.16 -84.78
C ASP A 118 -30.23 -35.33 -84.10
N SER A 119 -29.47 -34.55 -84.86
CA SER A 119 -28.44 -33.63 -84.34
C SER A 119 -29.03 -32.56 -83.42
N ILE A 120 -30.18 -31.97 -83.77
CA ILE A 120 -30.89 -31.00 -82.92
C ILE A 120 -31.37 -31.67 -81.62
N ALA A 121 -31.89 -32.90 -81.69
CA ALA A 121 -32.31 -33.65 -80.51
C ALA A 121 -31.13 -33.94 -79.57
N ASP A 122 -29.98 -34.35 -80.12
CA ASP A 122 -28.74 -34.59 -79.36
C ASP A 122 -28.21 -33.31 -78.71
N GLN A 123 -28.18 -32.20 -79.47
CA GLN A 123 -27.79 -30.89 -78.93
C GLN A 123 -28.72 -30.43 -77.81
N LYS A 124 -30.03 -30.64 -77.96
CA LYS A 124 -31.02 -30.31 -76.93
C LYS A 124 -30.80 -31.15 -75.66
N SER A 125 -30.54 -32.45 -75.81
CA SER A 125 -30.19 -33.34 -74.71
C SER A 125 -28.90 -32.90 -73.99
N SER A 126 -27.85 -32.59 -74.76
CA SER A 126 -26.57 -32.09 -74.24
C SER A 126 -26.74 -30.77 -73.49
N MET A 127 -27.51 -29.83 -74.05
CA MET A 127 -27.86 -28.56 -73.40
C MET A 127 -28.60 -28.78 -72.07
N TYR A 128 -29.57 -29.69 -72.01
CA TYR A 128 -30.26 -30.00 -70.76
C TYR A 128 -29.31 -30.60 -69.71
N ASN A 129 -28.40 -31.48 -70.13
CA ASN A 129 -27.38 -32.04 -69.24
C ASN A 129 -26.44 -30.97 -68.68
N LEU A 130 -26.00 -30.04 -69.53
CA LEU A 130 -25.18 -28.89 -69.11
C LEU A 130 -25.94 -27.95 -68.18
N GLN A 131 -27.20 -27.63 -68.48
CA GLN A 131 -28.05 -26.81 -67.60
C GLN A 131 -28.22 -27.46 -66.21
N ARG A 132 -28.46 -28.77 -66.17
CA ARG A 132 -28.53 -29.54 -64.93
C ARG A 132 -27.20 -29.48 -64.18
N LYS A 133 -26.07 -29.63 -64.87
CA LYS A 133 -24.74 -29.54 -64.25
C LYS A 133 -24.45 -28.15 -63.70
N ILE A 134 -24.83 -27.08 -64.41
CA ILE A 134 -24.73 -25.69 -63.94
C ILE A 134 -25.55 -25.50 -62.67
N LYS A 135 -26.80 -26.01 -62.64
CA LYS A 135 -27.66 -25.92 -61.44
C LYS A 135 -27.01 -26.62 -60.24
N GLN A 136 -26.50 -27.83 -60.43
CA GLN A 136 -25.81 -28.58 -59.38
C GLN A 136 -24.55 -27.86 -58.87
N LEU A 137 -23.74 -27.30 -59.77
CA LEU A 137 -22.52 -26.58 -59.38
C LEU A 137 -22.85 -25.27 -58.63
N LYS A 138 -23.92 -24.57 -59.00
CA LYS A 138 -24.40 -23.39 -58.28
C LYS A 138 -24.83 -23.75 -56.85
N GLU A 139 -25.62 -24.81 -56.69
CA GLU A 139 -26.04 -25.30 -55.37
C GLU A 139 -24.84 -25.75 -54.52
N GLN A 140 -23.85 -26.43 -55.13
CA GLN A 140 -22.60 -26.78 -54.44
C GLN A 140 -21.78 -25.56 -54.01
N MET A 141 -21.77 -24.50 -54.80
CA MET A 141 -21.10 -23.25 -54.47
C MET A 141 -21.79 -22.57 -53.28
N GLU A 142 -23.10 -22.42 -53.34
CA GLU A 142 -23.91 -21.82 -52.27
C GLU A 142 -23.78 -22.58 -50.94
N ASN A 143 -23.74 -23.92 -51.00
CA ASN A 143 -23.46 -24.76 -49.82
C ASN A 143 -22.05 -24.52 -49.24
N LYS A 144 -21.03 -24.32 -50.09
CA LYS A 144 -19.68 -23.99 -49.64
C LYS A 144 -19.60 -22.58 -49.07
N ASP A 145 -20.30 -21.62 -49.64
CA ASP A 145 -20.37 -20.25 -49.13
C ASP A 145 -21.00 -20.23 -47.73
N LEU A 146 -22.10 -20.98 -47.52
CA LEU A 146 -22.70 -21.15 -46.21
C LEU A 146 -21.74 -21.79 -45.19
N HIS A 147 -21.00 -22.83 -45.61
CA HIS A 147 -20.00 -23.47 -44.75
C HIS A 147 -18.86 -22.51 -44.37
N LEU A 148 -18.39 -21.72 -45.33
CA LEU A 148 -17.33 -20.73 -45.14
C LEU A 148 -17.79 -19.63 -44.18
N ASP A 149 -19.03 -19.15 -44.29
CA ASP A 149 -19.60 -18.17 -43.36
C ASP A 149 -19.75 -18.75 -41.94
N LEU A 150 -20.13 -20.02 -41.80
CA LEU A 150 -20.17 -20.68 -40.50
C LEU A 150 -18.76 -20.79 -39.88
N LEU A 151 -17.75 -21.15 -40.68
CA LEU A 151 -16.36 -21.21 -40.23
C LEU A 151 -15.83 -19.83 -39.81
N LYS A 152 -16.11 -18.78 -40.59
CA LYS A 152 -15.76 -17.40 -40.21
C LYS A 152 -16.36 -17.01 -38.88
N LYS A 153 -17.67 -17.27 -38.66
CA LYS A 153 -18.33 -17.01 -37.37
C LYS A 153 -17.69 -17.79 -36.22
N LYS A 154 -17.32 -19.05 -36.45
CA LYS A 154 -16.61 -19.88 -35.46
C LYS A 154 -15.24 -19.31 -35.11
N VAL A 155 -14.48 -18.83 -36.10
CA VAL A 155 -13.18 -18.19 -35.87
C VAL A 155 -13.35 -16.93 -35.02
N ILE A 156 -14.29 -16.05 -35.35
CA ILE A 156 -14.57 -14.84 -34.57
C ILE A 156 -14.91 -15.18 -33.12
N ALA A 157 -15.81 -16.15 -32.89
CA ALA A 157 -16.19 -16.58 -31.54
C ALA A 157 -15.00 -17.16 -30.74
N LEU A 158 -14.10 -17.89 -31.41
CA LEU A 158 -12.88 -18.40 -30.78
C LEU A 158 -11.88 -17.29 -30.45
N GLU A 159 -11.75 -16.29 -31.32
CA GLU A 159 -10.91 -15.11 -31.09
C GLU A 159 -11.42 -14.28 -29.92
N GLU A 160 -12.72 -14.00 -29.87
CA GLU A 160 -13.39 -13.29 -28.76
C GLU A 160 -13.24 -14.06 -27.43
N GLY A 161 -13.44 -15.38 -27.46
CA GLY A 161 -13.23 -16.24 -26.30
C GLY A 161 -11.77 -16.24 -25.82
N ARG A 162 -10.81 -16.21 -26.75
CA ARG A 162 -9.38 -16.12 -26.42
C ARG A 162 -9.05 -14.77 -25.79
N THR A 163 -9.53 -13.65 -26.35
CA THR A 163 -9.27 -12.32 -25.80
C THR A 163 -9.86 -12.17 -24.41
N ALA A 164 -11.09 -12.65 -24.19
CA ALA A 164 -11.73 -12.63 -22.87
C ALA A 164 -10.93 -13.44 -21.83
N LYS A 165 -10.39 -14.60 -22.23
CA LYS A 165 -9.52 -15.40 -21.36
C LYS A 165 -8.24 -14.65 -20.97
N THR A 166 -7.57 -14.02 -21.94
CA THR A 166 -6.35 -13.22 -21.67
C THR A 166 -6.63 -12.05 -20.74
N ASP A 167 -7.77 -11.38 -20.89
CA ASP A 167 -8.17 -10.28 -20.01
C ASP A 167 -8.41 -10.75 -18.57
N LEU A 168 -9.07 -11.90 -18.40
CA LEU A 168 -9.26 -12.53 -17.08
C LEU A 168 -7.94 -12.96 -16.45
N GLU A 169 -7.01 -13.53 -17.23
CA GLU A 169 -5.67 -13.88 -16.73
C GLU A 169 -4.92 -12.64 -16.21
N ARG A 170 -5.01 -11.51 -16.94
CA ARG A 170 -4.43 -10.24 -16.48
C ARG A 170 -5.08 -9.73 -15.19
N GLU A 171 -6.40 -9.81 -15.06
CA GLU A 171 -7.11 -9.40 -13.84
C GLU A 171 -6.74 -10.28 -12.64
N ILE A 172 -6.57 -11.59 -12.85
CA ILE A 172 -6.08 -12.53 -11.83
C ILE A 172 -4.67 -12.12 -11.38
N ASP A 173 -3.76 -11.83 -12.31
CA ASP A 173 -2.40 -11.40 -11.98
C ASP A 173 -2.39 -10.09 -11.18
N ASP A 174 -3.22 -9.12 -11.55
CA ASP A 174 -3.39 -7.86 -10.81
C ASP A 174 -3.89 -8.11 -9.38
N HIS A 175 -4.89 -9.00 -9.21
CA HIS A 175 -5.38 -9.40 -7.89
C HIS A 175 -4.33 -10.15 -7.07
N VAL A 176 -3.51 -11.01 -7.69
CA VAL A 176 -2.41 -11.72 -7.02
C VAL A 176 -1.35 -10.72 -6.53
N ILE A 177 -0.98 -9.74 -7.36
CA ILE A 177 -0.04 -8.68 -6.97
C ILE A 177 -0.61 -7.85 -5.82
N LEU A 178 -1.88 -7.45 -5.89
CA LEU A 178 -2.54 -6.70 -4.83
C LEU A 178 -2.60 -7.50 -3.52
N SER A 179 -2.96 -8.79 -3.60
CA SER A 179 -3.00 -9.70 -2.45
C SER A 179 -1.64 -9.83 -1.78
N ARG A 180 -0.55 -9.99 -2.56
CA ARG A 180 0.83 -9.99 -2.02
C ARG A 180 1.18 -8.68 -1.32
N LYS A 181 0.85 -7.53 -1.91
CA LYS A 181 1.09 -6.21 -1.29
C LYS A 181 0.33 -6.07 0.05
N MET A 182 -0.93 -6.50 0.08
CA MET A 182 -1.73 -6.46 1.31
C MET A 182 -1.18 -7.41 2.37
N LYS A 183 -0.73 -8.61 1.98
CA LYS A 183 -0.07 -9.56 2.89
C LYS A 183 1.17 -8.95 3.55
N VAL A 184 2.06 -8.33 2.78
CA VAL A 184 3.25 -7.64 3.32
C VAL A 184 2.86 -6.53 4.30
N LYS A 185 1.81 -5.75 3.99
CA LYS A 185 1.31 -4.71 4.88
C LYS A 185 0.74 -5.28 6.19
N VAL A 186 0.03 -6.40 6.12
CA VAL A 186 -0.49 -7.11 7.30
C VAL A 186 0.68 -7.63 8.16
N GLU A 187 1.71 -8.23 7.56
CA GLU A 187 2.90 -8.69 8.27
C GLU A 187 3.62 -7.53 8.98
N ALA A 188 3.82 -6.41 8.29
CA ALA A 188 4.45 -5.22 8.87
C ALA A 188 3.65 -4.63 10.04
N LEU A 189 2.33 -4.51 9.90
CA LEU A 189 1.45 -4.04 10.98
C LEU A 189 1.41 -5.02 12.16
N THR A 190 1.44 -6.32 11.88
CA THR A 190 1.49 -7.37 12.91
C THR A 190 2.79 -7.27 13.71
N GLN A 191 3.92 -7.05 13.04
CA GLN A 191 5.21 -6.84 13.71
C GLN A 191 5.17 -5.59 14.60
N GLN A 192 4.66 -4.46 14.09
CA GLN A 192 4.54 -3.23 14.88
C GLN A 192 3.67 -3.42 16.14
N VAL A 193 2.57 -4.17 16.02
CA VAL A 193 1.72 -4.50 17.18
C VAL A 193 2.48 -5.34 18.20
N ASN A 194 3.29 -6.30 17.76
CA ASN A 194 4.10 -7.11 18.67
C ASN A 194 5.19 -6.29 19.37
N ASP A 195 5.86 -5.40 18.65
CA ASP A 195 6.88 -4.51 19.22
C ASP A 195 6.27 -3.60 20.30
N LEU A 196 5.11 -2.99 20.02
CA LEU A 196 4.38 -2.16 21.00
C LEU A 196 3.87 -2.98 22.19
N LYS A 197 3.46 -4.23 21.99
CA LYS A 197 3.09 -5.13 23.11
C LYS A 197 4.30 -5.41 23.99
N ASN A 198 5.46 -5.70 23.40
CA ASN A 198 6.70 -5.96 24.12
C ASN A 198 7.14 -4.73 24.93
N GLU A 199 7.11 -3.54 24.32
CA GLU A 199 7.39 -2.28 25.01
C GLU A 199 6.43 -2.05 26.18
N ASN A 200 5.14 -2.29 25.99
CA ASN A 200 4.14 -2.15 27.06
C ASN A 200 4.40 -3.16 28.20
N THR A 201 4.75 -4.41 27.89
CA THR A 201 5.13 -5.37 28.93
C THR A 201 6.39 -4.95 29.69
N GLN A 202 7.37 -4.37 29.01
CA GLN A 202 8.60 -3.87 29.63
C GLN A 202 8.31 -2.66 30.54
N LEU A 203 7.49 -1.70 30.08
CA LEU A 203 7.08 -0.55 30.89
C LEU A 203 6.26 -0.97 32.12
N LYS A 204 5.40 -1.99 31.99
CA LYS A 204 4.68 -2.57 33.14
C LYS A 204 5.64 -3.18 34.15
N ALA A 205 6.64 -3.94 33.71
CA ALA A 205 7.67 -4.50 34.59
C ALA A 205 8.49 -3.40 35.30
N GLN A 206 8.91 -2.35 34.57
CA GLN A 206 9.58 -1.20 35.17
C GLN A 206 8.69 -0.48 36.19
N SER A 207 7.39 -0.35 35.91
CA SER A 207 6.43 0.24 36.83
C SER A 207 6.30 -0.57 38.12
N THR A 208 6.25 -1.90 38.03
CA THR A 208 6.24 -2.78 39.22
C THR A 208 7.53 -2.65 40.00
N ASP A 209 8.70 -2.59 39.35
CA ASP A 209 9.99 -2.41 40.02
C ASP A 209 10.04 -1.09 40.78
N VAL A 210 9.61 0.02 40.15
CA VAL A 210 9.50 1.32 40.81
C VAL A 210 8.55 1.26 42.02
N HIS A 211 7.44 0.54 41.92
CA HIS A 211 6.52 0.37 43.04
C HIS A 211 7.17 -0.40 44.21
N THR A 212 7.93 -1.46 43.94
CA THR A 212 8.68 -2.19 44.98
C THR A 212 9.75 -1.31 45.64
N LEU A 213 10.48 -0.50 44.86
CA LEU A 213 11.46 0.44 45.39
C LEU A 213 10.81 1.52 46.27
N LYS A 214 9.65 2.05 45.86
CA LYS A 214 8.86 2.97 46.69
C LYS A 214 8.41 2.32 48.00
N GLY A 215 7.98 1.05 47.98
CA GLY A 215 7.66 0.29 49.18
C GLY A 215 8.86 0.18 50.14
N ARG A 216 10.02 -0.22 49.62
CA ARG A 216 11.27 -0.29 50.39
C ARG A 216 11.68 1.08 50.95
N LEU A 217 11.54 2.15 50.18
CA LEU A 217 11.84 3.51 50.64
C LEU A 217 10.93 3.90 51.82
N ALA A 218 9.62 3.64 51.71
CA ALA A 218 8.67 3.92 52.79
C ALA A 218 8.98 3.13 54.08
N GLU A 219 9.45 1.89 53.97
CA GLU A 219 9.93 1.11 55.12
C GLU A 219 11.18 1.73 55.76
N ARG A 220 12.15 2.17 54.95
CA ARG A 220 13.35 2.86 55.44
C ARG A 220 13.02 4.19 56.11
N GLU A 221 12.07 4.95 55.57
CA GLU A 221 11.57 6.17 56.23
C GLU A 221 10.90 5.88 57.57
N LYS A 222 10.13 4.78 57.69
CA LYS A 222 9.56 4.36 58.98
C LYS A 222 10.66 4.03 59.99
N GLU A 223 11.71 3.33 59.56
CA GLU A 223 12.85 3.01 60.42
C GLU A 223 13.62 4.27 60.84
N ILE A 224 13.87 5.22 59.92
CA ILE A 224 14.48 6.51 60.26
C ILE A 224 13.63 7.25 61.29
N ARG A 225 12.30 7.30 61.12
CA ARG A 225 11.39 7.92 62.10
C ARG A 225 11.48 7.23 63.47
N ARG A 226 11.57 5.90 63.52
CA ARG A 226 11.76 5.14 64.76
C ARG A 226 13.09 5.49 65.44
N LEU A 227 14.19 5.50 64.68
CA LEU A 227 15.51 5.85 65.19
C LEU A 227 15.58 7.31 65.69
N LEU A 228 14.93 8.25 64.99
CA LEU A 228 14.83 9.64 65.45
C LEU A 228 14.06 9.76 66.78
N GLU A 229 12.98 9.00 66.94
CA GLU A 229 12.24 8.95 68.21
C GLU A 229 13.09 8.35 69.34
N ASP A 230 13.87 7.31 69.06
CA ASP A 230 14.80 6.73 70.02
C ASP A 230 15.94 7.71 70.38
N ILE A 231 16.47 8.47 69.42
CA ILE A 231 17.44 9.56 69.68
C ILE A 231 16.82 10.63 70.58
N ASN A 232 15.61 11.11 70.29
CA ASN A 232 14.94 12.12 71.12
C ASN A 232 14.74 11.62 72.55
N LYS A 233 14.37 10.34 72.75
CA LYS A 233 14.28 9.73 74.08
C LYS A 233 15.63 9.71 74.78
N LEU A 234 16.69 9.31 74.07
CA LEU A 234 18.06 9.27 74.60
C LEU A 234 18.54 10.68 74.98
N GLU A 235 18.31 11.69 74.13
CA GLU A 235 18.59 13.10 74.43
C GLU A 235 17.81 13.57 75.66
N GLY A 236 16.52 13.27 75.74
CA GLY A 236 15.71 13.59 76.93
C GLY A 236 16.18 12.88 78.19
N THR A 237 16.74 11.67 78.11
CA THR A 237 17.40 11.02 79.26
C THR A 237 18.74 11.67 79.59
N ARG A 238 19.55 12.02 78.60
CA ARG A 238 20.83 12.73 78.76
C ARG A 238 20.60 14.07 79.46
N ASP A 239 19.63 14.87 79.03
CA ASP A 239 19.35 16.18 79.62
C ASP A 239 18.86 16.05 81.07
N ARG A 240 17.99 15.08 81.37
CA ARG A 240 17.59 14.75 82.74
C ARG A 240 18.77 14.33 83.60
N GLN A 241 19.68 13.52 83.07
CA GLN A 241 20.91 13.12 83.75
C GLN A 241 21.85 14.32 83.95
N ALA A 242 22.00 15.21 82.96
CA ALA A 242 22.81 16.42 83.05
C ALA A 242 22.29 17.36 84.15
N VAL A 243 20.98 17.59 84.23
CA VAL A 243 20.36 18.35 85.33
C VAL A 243 20.62 17.67 86.67
N LYS A 244 20.48 16.34 86.75
CA LYS A 244 20.76 15.59 87.99
C LYS A 244 22.22 15.73 88.41
N ILE A 245 23.17 15.64 87.47
CA ILE A 245 24.60 15.86 87.72
C ILE A 245 24.83 17.29 88.22
N SER A 246 24.28 18.30 87.56
CA SER A 246 24.39 19.70 88.00
C SER A 246 23.86 19.90 89.42
N THR A 247 22.67 19.38 89.74
CA THR A 247 22.10 19.50 91.11
C THR A 247 22.93 18.76 92.15
N LEU A 248 23.56 17.64 91.79
CA LEU A 248 24.48 16.92 92.68
C LEU A 248 25.79 17.72 92.85
N GLN A 249 26.30 18.35 91.80
CA GLN A 249 27.44 19.26 91.87
C GLN A 249 27.14 20.44 92.80
N ASP A 250 25.97 21.10 92.66
CA ASP A 250 25.55 22.20 93.54
C ASP A 250 25.44 21.75 95.00
N LYS A 251 24.89 20.56 95.25
CA LYS A 251 24.82 19.96 96.59
C LYS A 251 26.22 19.70 97.16
N ILE A 252 27.13 19.17 96.35
CA ILE A 252 28.53 18.96 96.76
C ILE A 252 29.17 20.29 97.13
N HIS A 253 29.00 21.34 96.32
CA HIS A 253 29.55 22.69 96.61
C HIS A 253 28.94 23.28 97.88
N SER A 254 27.62 23.14 98.10
CA SER A 254 26.98 23.59 99.34
C SER A 254 27.51 22.87 100.57
N VAL A 255 27.73 21.54 100.47
CA VAL A 255 28.32 20.76 101.57
C VAL A 255 29.77 21.17 101.81
N ASP A 256 30.54 21.43 100.75
CA ASP A 256 31.92 21.92 100.85
C ASP A 256 31.99 23.32 101.47
N ASP A 257 31.10 24.23 101.07
CA ASP A 257 30.97 25.57 101.66
C ASP A 257 30.58 25.51 103.15
N ASP A 258 29.63 24.65 103.52
CA ASP A 258 29.23 24.45 104.91
C ASP A 258 30.34 23.79 105.73
N ALA A 259 31.07 22.82 105.15
CA ALA A 259 32.27 22.24 105.75
C ALA A 259 33.38 23.31 105.95
N ASN A 260 33.59 24.18 104.98
CA ASN A 260 34.54 25.29 105.09
C ASN A 260 34.12 26.33 106.13
N ARG A 261 32.82 26.69 106.20
CA ARG A 261 32.29 27.59 107.23
C ARG A 261 32.45 27.02 108.63
N THR A 262 32.15 25.74 108.81
CA THR A 262 32.33 25.07 110.11
C THR A 262 33.81 24.97 110.47
N LEU A 263 34.69 24.68 109.50
CA LEU A 263 36.13 24.70 109.70
C LEU A 263 36.63 26.09 110.12
N LEU A 264 36.29 27.14 109.37
CA LEU A 264 36.65 28.53 109.71
C LEU A 264 36.10 28.98 111.07
N SER A 265 34.86 28.61 111.41
CA SER A 265 34.29 28.90 112.72
C SER A 265 35.02 28.15 113.84
N SER A 266 35.37 26.88 113.61
CA SER A 266 36.11 26.08 114.57
C SER A 266 37.53 26.63 114.75
N ASP A 267 38.18 27.04 113.67
CA ASP A 267 39.51 27.66 113.69
C ASP A 267 39.46 29.00 114.45
N ASN A 268 38.44 29.82 114.23
CA ASN A 268 38.22 31.04 115.01
C ASN A 268 37.99 30.73 116.51
N ALA A 269 37.20 29.71 116.84
CA ALA A 269 36.99 29.28 118.22
C ALA A 269 38.31 28.81 118.87
N VAL A 270 39.09 28.01 118.15
CA VAL A 270 40.44 27.60 118.58
C VAL A 270 41.34 28.81 118.77
N ARG A 271 41.28 29.82 117.89
CA ARG A 271 42.07 31.05 118.01
C ARG A 271 41.68 31.89 119.21
N VAL A 272 40.37 32.03 119.49
CA VAL A 272 39.86 32.72 120.69
C VAL A 272 40.31 31.98 121.95
N LEU A 273 40.09 30.67 122.03
CA LEU A 273 40.53 29.84 123.16
C LEU A 273 42.05 29.88 123.35
N SER A 274 42.83 29.89 122.26
CA SER A 274 44.29 30.01 122.31
C SER A 274 44.73 31.37 122.85
N ASN A 275 44.03 32.45 122.49
CA ASN A 275 44.31 33.80 123.01
C ASN A 275 43.94 33.91 124.50
N GLU A 276 42.81 33.35 124.91
CA GLU A 276 42.42 33.25 126.33
C GLU A 276 43.43 32.43 127.13
N LEU A 277 43.88 31.29 126.59
CA LEU A 277 44.91 30.46 127.22
C LEU A 277 46.23 31.21 127.37
N ARG A 278 46.62 31.99 126.35
CA ARG A 278 47.83 32.83 126.40
C ARG A 278 47.70 33.94 127.44
N PHE A 279 46.52 34.53 127.57
CA PHE A 279 46.23 35.53 128.59
C PHE A 279 46.27 34.93 130.00
N LEU A 280 45.61 33.78 130.23
CA LEU A 280 45.65 33.06 131.50
C LEU A 280 47.08 32.66 131.87
N LYS A 281 47.87 32.17 130.90
CA LYS A 281 49.27 31.81 131.13
C LYS A 281 50.10 33.02 131.58
N SER A 282 49.96 34.16 130.91
CA SER A 282 50.63 35.41 131.29
C SER A 282 50.21 35.90 132.69
N SER A 283 48.91 35.80 133.01
CA SER A 283 48.39 36.16 134.32
C SER A 283 48.91 35.22 135.42
N LEU A 284 49.02 33.92 135.12
CA LEU A 284 49.61 32.92 136.01
C LEU A 284 51.10 33.19 136.25
N GLU A 285 51.88 33.47 135.19
CA GLU A 285 53.30 33.84 135.28
C GLU A 285 53.50 35.06 136.22
N GLN A 286 52.68 36.10 136.08
CA GLN A 286 52.72 37.26 136.97
C GLN A 286 52.43 36.91 138.44
N VAL A 287 51.51 35.98 138.72
CA VAL A 287 51.22 35.52 140.08
C VAL A 287 52.39 34.73 140.65
N THR A 288 52.94 33.79 139.89
CA THR A 288 54.12 33.00 140.32
C THR A 288 55.35 33.87 140.55
N GLU A 289 55.59 34.89 139.73
CA GLU A 289 56.72 35.80 139.93
C GLU A 289 56.54 36.65 141.20
N ARG A 290 55.30 37.05 141.51
CA ARG A 290 54.95 37.76 142.74
C ARG A 290 55.13 36.89 143.98
N GLU A 291 54.74 35.61 143.89
CA GLU A 291 54.91 34.61 144.93
C GLU A 291 56.40 34.32 145.19
N GLN A 292 57.20 34.14 144.14
CA GLN A 292 58.63 33.92 144.26
C GLN A 292 59.33 35.08 144.98
N ARG A 293 58.98 36.34 144.64
CA ARG A 293 59.52 37.52 145.34
C ARG A 293 59.18 37.53 146.84
N LEU A 294 58.00 37.05 147.22
CA LEU A 294 57.59 36.95 148.64
C LEU A 294 58.34 35.83 149.35
N ILE A 295 58.57 34.70 148.69
CA ILE A 295 59.38 33.59 149.20
C ILE A 295 60.83 34.05 149.41
N ASP A 296 61.42 34.74 148.43
CA ASP A 296 62.79 35.26 148.50
C ASP A 296 62.93 36.31 149.60
N PHE A 297 61.93 37.20 149.76
CA PHE A 297 61.89 38.16 150.86
C PHE A 297 61.79 37.47 152.22
N ARG A 298 60.94 36.44 152.35
CA ARG A 298 60.82 35.62 153.56
C ARG A 298 62.14 34.95 153.92
N ALA A 299 62.83 34.35 152.94
CA ALA A 299 64.13 33.71 153.14
C ALA A 299 65.21 34.72 153.55
N LEU A 300 65.20 35.92 152.98
CA LEU A 300 66.13 37.00 153.33
C LEU A 300 65.98 37.43 154.79
N ILE A 301 64.74 37.64 155.26
CA ILE A 301 64.46 38.01 156.65
C ILE A 301 64.90 36.91 157.61
N ALA A 302 64.56 35.64 157.32
CA ALA A 302 64.99 34.50 158.14
C ALA A 302 66.53 34.46 158.28
N ARG A 303 67.26 34.69 157.19
CA ARG A 303 68.73 34.73 157.18
C ARG A 303 69.29 35.88 158.01
N MET A 304 68.69 37.08 157.97
CA MET A 304 69.15 38.23 158.76
C MET A 304 68.98 38.03 160.27
N LEU A 305 68.05 37.18 160.71
CA LEU A 305 67.77 36.92 162.13
C LEU A 305 68.55 35.74 162.72
N GLY A 306 69.56 35.24 161.99
CA GLY A 306 70.35 34.09 162.41
C GLY A 306 69.53 32.80 162.57
N LEU A 307 68.37 32.73 161.91
CA LEU A 307 67.57 31.52 161.76
C LEU A 307 68.07 30.80 160.50
N ASP A 308 68.31 29.49 160.60
CA ASP A 308 68.87 28.72 159.48
C ASP A 308 67.87 28.67 158.31
N ALA A 309 68.20 29.39 157.24
CA ALA A 309 67.37 29.57 156.05
C ALA A 309 67.26 28.30 155.18
N LYS A 310 67.88 27.19 155.55
CA LYS A 310 67.84 25.91 154.79
C LYS A 310 66.61 25.05 155.11
N THR A 311 65.84 25.38 156.14
CA THR A 311 64.57 24.71 156.49
C THR A 311 63.46 25.74 156.63
N LEU A 312 62.62 25.86 155.59
CA LEU A 312 61.47 26.77 155.47
C LEU A 312 60.33 26.54 156.51
N ALA A 313 60.61 25.75 157.54
CA ALA A 313 59.70 25.35 158.63
C ALA A 313 59.80 26.27 159.87
N VAL A 314 60.52 27.39 159.78
CA VAL A 314 60.39 28.46 160.77
C VAL A 314 59.04 29.11 160.56
N ALA A 315 58.13 28.90 161.52
CA ALA A 315 56.82 29.53 161.49
C ALA A 315 57.00 31.05 161.61
N ASP A 316 56.20 31.82 160.87
CA ASP A 316 56.38 33.28 160.77
C ASP A 316 56.40 33.95 162.16
N TYR A 317 55.70 33.38 163.15
CA TYR A 317 55.71 33.88 164.53
C TYR A 317 57.10 33.85 165.21
N GLU A 318 58.00 32.91 164.88
CA GLU A 318 59.38 32.88 165.43
C GLU A 318 60.26 33.98 164.81
N ILE A 319 60.08 34.23 163.52
CA ILE A 319 60.70 35.34 162.79
C ILE A 319 60.22 36.66 163.39
N THR A 320 58.91 36.80 163.62
CA THR A 320 58.31 37.98 164.26
C THR A 320 58.81 38.16 165.68
N ALA A 321 58.84 37.10 166.51
CA ALA A 321 59.27 37.18 167.90
C ALA A 321 60.76 37.55 168.07
N ARG A 322 61.65 37.08 167.18
CA ARG A 322 63.07 37.48 167.19
C ARG A 322 63.28 38.90 166.66
N LEU A 323 62.51 39.33 165.66
CA LEU A 323 62.46 40.73 165.23
C LEU A 323 62.02 41.62 166.39
N GLU A 324 60.97 41.23 167.13
CA GLU A 324 60.47 41.95 168.29
C GLU A 324 61.49 42.01 169.44
N HIS A 325 62.28 40.95 169.69
CA HIS A 325 63.34 40.93 170.69
C HIS A 325 64.56 41.80 170.31
N LEU A 326 64.94 41.81 169.02
CA LEU A 326 65.97 42.73 168.48
C LEU A 326 65.49 44.19 168.51
N LEU A 327 64.21 44.42 168.24
CA LEU A 327 63.56 45.72 168.36
C LEU A 327 63.51 46.24 169.81
N THR A 328 63.54 45.37 170.83
CA THR A 328 63.58 45.78 172.24
C THR A 328 64.99 46.19 172.72
N ILE A 329 66.06 45.77 172.04
CA ILE A 329 67.46 46.08 172.38
C ILE A 329 68.00 47.30 171.61
N VAL A 330 67.35 47.69 170.50
CA VAL A 330 67.80 48.77 169.60
C VAL A 330 66.75 49.90 169.46
N GLN A 331 66.05 50.23 170.56
CA GLN A 331 65.41 51.55 170.74
C GLN A 331 66.43 52.47 171.42
N PRO A 332 67.04 53.45 170.72
CA PRO A 332 66.28 54.59 170.19
C PRO A 332 66.83 55.17 168.86
N ALA A 333 66.02 55.18 167.79
CA ALA A 333 65.86 56.30 166.86
C ALA A 333 65.05 55.87 165.61
N MET A 334 63.96 56.59 165.36
CA MET A 334 63.17 56.68 164.10
C MET A 334 62.33 55.44 163.75
N GLY A 335 61.00 55.42 163.64
CA GLY A 335 60.02 56.47 163.39
C GLY A 335 59.34 56.27 162.01
N ILE A 336 58.26 55.47 161.94
CA ILE A 336 56.96 55.64 161.19
C ILE A 336 57.03 55.96 159.65
N PRO A 337 56.11 55.55 158.71
CA PRO A 337 54.70 55.15 158.87
C PRO A 337 54.17 53.94 158.05
N VAL A 338 52.99 53.52 158.49
CA VAL A 338 51.90 52.82 157.79
C VAL A 338 51.31 53.71 156.67
N VAL A 339 51.03 53.16 155.48
CA VAL A 339 50.17 53.80 154.48
C VAL A 339 49.04 52.85 154.05
N GLN A 340 47.82 53.37 154.22
CA GLN A 340 46.53 52.84 153.81
C GLN A 340 46.28 53.02 152.31
N MET A 341 45.54 52.05 151.72
CA MET A 341 44.46 52.24 150.71
C MET A 341 44.86 52.87 149.33
N PRO A 342 44.04 52.80 148.24
CA PRO A 342 42.62 52.45 148.20
C PRO A 342 42.13 51.52 147.08
N VAL A 343 41.00 50.90 147.40
CA VAL A 343 39.91 50.47 146.53
C VAL A 343 39.33 51.66 145.75
N THR A 344 39.12 51.52 144.44
CA THR A 344 38.09 52.28 143.71
C THR A 344 37.22 51.32 142.88
N THR A 345 36.06 51.04 143.46
CA THR A 345 34.80 50.71 142.79
C THR A 345 34.39 51.83 141.82
N THR A 346 33.78 51.48 140.69
CA THR A 346 32.76 52.25 139.92
C THR A 346 32.51 51.50 138.61
N THR A 347 31.47 50.65 138.54
CA THR A 347 30.16 50.95 137.89
C THR A 347 30.32 51.39 136.43
N LYS A 348 29.66 50.82 135.43
CA LYS A 348 28.22 50.54 135.34
C LYS A 348 27.95 49.81 134.01
N PRO A 349 26.76 49.21 133.86
CA PRO A 349 26.28 48.54 132.65
C PRO A 349 25.46 49.48 131.76
N LEU A 350 25.32 49.15 130.46
CA LEU A 350 24.27 49.61 129.52
C LEU A 350 24.51 48.86 128.20
N SER A 351 23.62 48.02 127.64
CA SER A 351 22.23 48.22 127.15
C SER A 351 22.08 49.17 125.96
N THR A 352 21.33 48.69 124.95
CA THR A 352 20.62 49.39 123.84
C THR A 352 21.50 49.82 122.65
N SER A 353 21.20 49.57 121.36
CA SER A 353 19.95 49.73 120.58
C SER A 353 20.09 48.93 119.26
N GLN A 354 19.11 48.20 118.71
CA GLN A 354 17.95 48.59 117.91
C GLN A 354 18.16 49.66 116.80
N GLN A 355 17.48 49.40 115.67
CA GLN A 355 17.28 50.20 114.43
C GLN A 355 18.29 49.93 113.29
N GLN A 356 17.93 49.78 112.01
CA GLN A 356 16.72 50.04 111.22
C GLN A 356 16.86 49.23 109.91
N GLN A 357 15.85 48.48 109.46
CA GLN A 357 14.94 48.85 108.36
C GLN A 357 15.61 49.53 107.15
N GLN A 358 15.62 48.83 106.01
CA GLN A 358 15.06 49.34 104.75
C GLN A 358 14.74 48.18 103.78
N LYS A 359 13.48 48.20 103.30
CA LYS A 359 12.87 47.50 102.14
C LYS A 359 12.28 48.64 101.27
N PRO A 360 11.69 48.41 100.09
CA PRO A 360 12.00 47.59 98.88
C PRO A 360 11.85 48.55 97.64
N PRO A 361 11.20 48.28 96.48
CA PRO A 361 10.91 47.09 95.62
C PRO A 361 11.38 47.33 94.14
N TYR A 362 11.30 46.38 93.19
CA TYR A 362 10.25 46.20 92.14
C TYR A 362 10.65 44.95 91.32
N HIS A 363 9.80 43.91 91.24
CA HIS A 363 8.75 43.64 90.22
C HIS A 363 9.27 42.94 88.94
N ASN A 364 8.95 41.63 88.82
CA ASN A 364 8.07 40.99 87.81
C ASN A 364 8.61 41.01 86.37
N GLY A 365 8.76 39.87 85.69
CA GLY A 365 7.65 38.98 85.29
C GLY A 365 6.96 39.62 84.08
N HIS A 366 6.93 39.04 82.88
CA HIS A 366 6.37 37.75 82.50
C HIS A 366 6.46 37.61 80.96
N TYR A 367 6.50 36.34 80.48
CA TYR A 367 5.75 35.75 79.34
C TYR A 367 5.64 36.49 77.98
N HIS A 368 5.63 35.86 76.80
CA HIS A 368 5.19 34.53 76.41
C HIS A 368 5.71 34.16 75.00
N THR A 369 5.94 32.86 74.83
CA THR A 369 5.67 32.00 73.66
C THR A 369 5.14 32.61 72.35
N HIS A 370 5.67 32.14 71.22
CA HIS A 370 4.87 31.40 70.23
C HIS A 370 5.75 30.50 69.34
N SER A 371 5.09 29.47 68.80
CA SER A 371 5.59 28.24 68.22
C SER A 371 5.07 28.12 66.78
N ARG A 372 5.94 27.62 65.88
CA ARG A 372 5.65 26.84 64.63
C ARG A 372 4.78 27.53 63.54
N GLN A 373 4.89 27.27 62.23
CA GLN A 373 5.53 26.24 61.39
C GLN A 373 5.46 26.67 59.90
N ASN A 374 6.14 25.89 59.04
CA ASN A 374 5.96 25.68 57.57
C ASN A 374 6.73 26.59 56.59
N THR A 375 7.80 26.11 55.91
CA THR A 375 7.88 25.23 54.69
C THR A 375 7.26 25.89 53.45
N HIS A 376 7.85 26.02 52.25
CA HIS A 376 8.99 25.39 51.55
C HIS A 376 9.42 26.29 50.37
N SER A 377 10.63 26.07 49.85
CA SER A 377 11.21 26.71 48.67
C SER A 377 11.37 25.71 47.51
N ALA A 378 11.14 26.21 46.28
CA ALA A 378 11.72 25.89 44.96
C ALA A 378 11.87 24.45 44.41
N HIS A 379 11.25 24.21 43.24
CA HIS A 379 11.77 23.35 42.14
C HIS A 379 11.16 23.83 40.79
N VAL A 380 11.94 24.34 39.82
CA VAL A 380 12.65 23.66 38.70
C VAL A 380 11.76 23.07 37.58
N ARG A 381 11.97 23.62 36.37
CA ARG A 381 11.71 23.15 34.98
C ARG A 381 11.27 21.68 34.79
N ARG A 382 10.29 21.46 33.90
CA ARG A 382 10.50 20.88 32.55
C ARG A 382 9.23 20.90 31.69
N ARG A 383 9.39 21.34 30.44
CA ARG A 383 8.49 21.14 29.30
C ARG A 383 8.49 19.67 28.88
N SER A 384 7.35 19.17 28.40
CA SER A 384 7.27 18.27 27.23
C SER A 384 5.86 18.34 26.60
N PRO A 385 5.74 18.10 25.29
CA PRO A 385 4.55 18.42 24.50
C PRO A 385 3.69 17.18 24.17
N SER A 386 2.42 17.42 23.82
CA SER A 386 1.49 16.44 23.26
C SER A 386 0.97 16.90 21.87
N PRO A 387 0.49 15.98 21.02
CA PRO A 387 0.68 15.99 19.56
C PRO A 387 -0.50 16.56 18.73
N PRO A 388 -0.36 16.71 17.39
CA PRO A 388 -1.28 17.50 16.58
C PRO A 388 -2.46 16.71 15.99
N SER A 389 -3.59 17.40 15.84
CA SER A 389 -4.77 16.95 15.12
C SER A 389 -4.64 17.17 13.60
N ARG A 390 -5.04 16.14 12.85
CA ARG A 390 -5.24 16.07 11.40
C ARG A 390 -6.31 17.04 10.86
N ARG A 391 -6.08 17.50 9.63
CA ARG A 391 -6.99 17.75 8.47
C ARG A 391 -6.33 18.86 7.63
N THR A 392 -6.27 18.89 6.30
CA THR A 392 -7.01 18.26 5.19
C THR A 392 -6.20 18.47 3.90
N ASP A 393 -6.51 17.64 2.92
CA ASP A 393 -6.25 17.66 1.46
C ASP A 393 -5.74 18.95 0.80
N VAL A 394 -4.92 18.78 -0.27
CA VAL A 394 -5.30 19.11 -1.65
C VAL A 394 -4.21 18.64 -2.63
N ASN A 395 -4.68 17.98 -3.69
CA ASN A 395 -4.00 17.54 -4.91
C ASN A 395 -3.08 18.59 -5.54
N HIS A 396 -1.95 18.18 -6.12
CA HIS A 396 -1.58 18.59 -7.48
C HIS A 396 -0.74 17.53 -8.24
N ARG A 397 -1.21 17.36 -9.47
CA ARG A 397 -0.85 16.53 -10.62
C ARG A 397 0.58 16.74 -11.16
N ALA A 398 1.17 15.62 -11.59
CA ALA A 398 2.00 15.39 -12.80
C ALA A 398 3.31 16.17 -13.03
N ARG A 399 4.39 15.40 -13.30
CA ARG A 399 5.08 15.45 -14.60
C ARG A 399 5.92 14.18 -14.83
N SER A 400 5.63 13.57 -15.98
CA SER A 400 6.23 12.38 -16.55
C SER A 400 7.67 12.64 -17.01
N LEU A 401 8.56 11.69 -16.78
CA LEU A 401 9.86 11.60 -17.47
C LEU A 401 9.85 10.38 -18.39
N SER A 402 10.33 10.65 -19.59
CA SER A 402 10.46 9.85 -20.80
C SER A 402 11.36 8.63 -20.68
N SER A 403 11.00 7.55 -21.38
CA SER A 403 11.94 6.56 -21.91
C SER A 403 11.62 6.27 -23.39
N LEU A 404 12.62 6.46 -24.24
CA LEU A 404 12.64 6.26 -25.69
C LEU A 404 12.59 4.77 -26.11
N PRO A 405 12.33 4.46 -27.40
CA PRO A 405 11.92 3.13 -27.84
C PRO A 405 13.12 2.24 -28.19
N ALA A 406 13.05 0.97 -27.79
CA ALA A 406 14.01 -0.05 -28.18
C ALA A 406 13.43 -0.92 -29.31
N GLY A 407 14.14 -0.91 -30.45
CA GLY A 407 14.47 -2.11 -31.23
C GLY A 407 13.31 -2.89 -31.86
N ILE A 408 13.03 -2.59 -33.13
CA ILE A 408 12.43 -3.53 -34.08
C ILE A 408 13.50 -4.57 -34.43
N ASP A 409 13.21 -5.84 -34.21
CA ASP A 409 14.02 -6.99 -34.64
C ASP A 409 13.53 -7.48 -36.02
N PRO A 410 14.34 -7.47 -37.08
CA PRO A 410 13.93 -7.90 -38.40
C PRO A 410 14.24 -9.38 -38.64
N LYS A 411 13.73 -10.29 -37.80
CA LYS A 411 13.74 -11.74 -38.07
C LYS A 411 12.56 -12.46 -37.41
N THR A 412 11.37 -12.27 -37.94
CA THR A 412 10.25 -13.21 -37.72
C THR A 412 9.30 -13.22 -38.91
N TYR A 413 9.32 -14.35 -39.64
CA TYR A 413 8.35 -14.91 -40.60
C TYR A 413 7.72 -14.02 -41.70
#